data_AF-A0A4U6C8J9-F1
#
_entry.id   AF-A0A4U6C8J9-F1
#
_cell.length_a   1.000
_cell.length_b   1.000
_cell.length_c   1.000
_cell.angle_alpha   90.00
_cell.angle_beta   90.00
_cell.angle_gamma   90.00
#
_symmetry.space_group_name_H-M   'P 1'
#
loop_
_entity.id
_entity.type
_entity.pdbx_description
1 polymer ?
#
loop_
_entity_poly.entity_id
_entity_poly.type
_entity_poly.pdbx_seq_one_letter_code
_entity_poly.pdbx_strand_id
1 'polypeptide(L)'
;MPLGAIAGAIRKLLRREKVAVLFHIYYEDAVDEIVAALSNTTLKFDLYVTHSSPLAQKTIDALEALPAVAHFLKIENKGMDIYPFLKALEHFQLFNGRIVCKLHTKRGDGEIGNVWKDQLLTAALGDGARFSENVTFLRDNPSVHLLGADSVYLSAHQAMKQNASDVELINSTWLKTDIETDWGFFAGTMFWARSEIFKPLPKASEIAEKFERGATRGDGEFAHALERVFGLLPRLARGTVATLVLSPRGAIQKLDPKPSRRAISQIMRDIKSTQVSLERVDIDT
;
A
#
# COMPACT_ATOMS: atom_id res chain seq x y z
N MET A 1 13.44 -36.84 16.67
CA MET A 1 13.80 -35.50 16.15
C MET A 1 14.63 -34.76 17.18
N PRO A 2 15.76 -34.12 16.82
CA PRO A 2 16.59 -33.40 17.79
C PRO A 2 15.82 -32.18 18.33
N LEU A 3 15.95 -31.90 19.64
CA LEU A 3 15.26 -30.79 20.32
C LEU A 3 15.42 -29.44 19.60
N GLY A 4 16.56 -29.19 18.92
CA GLY A 4 16.80 -27.98 18.15
C GLY A 4 15.89 -27.80 16.92
N ALA A 5 15.50 -28.90 16.26
CA ALA A 5 14.58 -28.84 15.13
C ALA A 5 13.13 -28.53 15.57
N ILE A 6 12.73 -29.06 16.74
CA ILE A 6 11.43 -28.79 17.35
C ILE A 6 11.37 -27.33 17.85
N ALA A 7 12.42 -26.82 18.52
CA ALA A 7 12.50 -25.43 18.93
C ALA A 7 12.53 -24.44 17.75
N GLY A 8 13.17 -24.81 16.63
CA GLY A 8 13.16 -24.05 15.38
C GLY A 8 11.78 -24.03 14.72
N ALA A 9 11.09 -25.17 14.66
CA ALA A 9 9.72 -25.28 14.16
C ALA A 9 8.72 -24.53 15.06
N ILE A 10 8.89 -24.60 16.38
CA ILE A 10 8.07 -23.86 17.36
C ILE A 10 8.34 -22.35 17.25
N ARG A 11 9.59 -21.88 17.12
CA ARG A 11 9.88 -20.45 16.86
C ARG A 11 9.31 -19.97 15.53
N LYS A 12 9.28 -20.82 14.50
CA LYS A 12 8.64 -20.54 13.21
C LYS A 12 7.11 -20.53 13.32
N LEU A 13 6.52 -21.41 14.14
CA LEU A 13 5.08 -21.41 14.47
C LEU A 13 4.66 -20.21 15.34
N LEU A 14 5.55 -19.77 16.26
CA LEU A 14 5.32 -18.67 17.19
C LEU A 14 5.66 -17.30 16.61
N ARG A 15 6.51 -17.21 15.58
CA ARG A 15 6.61 -16.04 14.70
C ARG A 15 5.40 -16.01 13.75
N ARG A 16 4.20 -15.88 14.31
CA ARG A 16 3.11 -15.31 13.53
C ARG A 16 3.53 -13.88 13.20
N GLU A 17 3.78 -13.60 11.93
CA GLU A 17 4.01 -12.23 11.48
C GLU A 17 2.87 -11.36 11.99
N LYS A 18 3.23 -10.34 12.76
CA LYS A 18 2.27 -9.39 13.31
C LYS A 18 1.71 -8.58 12.14
N VAL A 19 0.40 -8.53 12.06
CA VAL A 19 -0.32 -7.72 11.07
C VAL A 19 -0.48 -6.33 11.63
N ALA A 20 -0.13 -5.33 10.83
CA ALA A 20 -0.30 -3.93 11.19
C ALA A 20 -1.00 -3.18 10.06
N VAL A 21 -1.83 -2.21 10.42
CA VAL A 21 -2.43 -1.26 9.49
C VAL A 21 -1.78 0.09 9.74
N LEU A 22 -1.18 0.67 8.71
CA LEU A 22 -0.64 2.03 8.70
C LEU A 22 -1.63 2.91 7.94
N PHE A 23 -2.41 3.70 8.68
CA PHE A 23 -3.50 4.50 8.11
C PHE A 23 -3.21 6.00 8.24
N HIS A 24 -2.99 6.67 7.11
CA HIS A 24 -2.81 8.11 7.08
C HIS A 24 -4.13 8.87 6.81
N ILE A 25 -4.54 9.73 7.73
CA ILE A 25 -5.75 10.54 7.66
C ILE A 25 -5.38 11.99 7.33
N TYR A 26 -5.69 12.39 6.10
CA TYR A 26 -5.68 13.77 5.65
C TYR A 26 -7.10 14.32 5.44
N TYR A 27 -8.01 13.49 4.91
CA TYR A 27 -9.42 13.79 4.68
C TYR A 27 -10.28 12.99 5.66
N GLU A 28 -10.65 13.59 6.79
CA GLU A 28 -11.41 12.92 7.85
C GLU A 28 -12.78 12.39 7.37
N ASP A 29 -13.40 13.06 6.39
CA ASP A 29 -14.66 12.65 5.77
C ASP A 29 -14.58 11.34 4.97
N ALA A 30 -13.37 10.85 4.67
CA ALA A 30 -13.14 9.58 3.98
C ALA A 30 -12.74 8.44 4.94
N VAL A 31 -12.86 8.63 6.27
CA VAL A 31 -12.48 7.61 7.26
C VAL A 31 -13.53 6.50 7.37
N ASP A 32 -14.81 6.85 7.27
CA ASP A 32 -15.93 5.94 7.56
C ASP A 32 -15.91 4.68 6.68
N GLU A 33 -15.56 4.80 5.39
CA GLU A 33 -15.48 3.65 4.47
C GLU A 33 -14.37 2.65 4.85
N ILE A 34 -13.24 3.16 5.34
CA ILE A 34 -12.10 2.34 5.75
C ILE A 34 -12.39 1.68 7.11
N VAL A 35 -12.99 2.42 8.04
CA VAL A 35 -13.44 1.87 9.34
C VAL A 35 -14.48 0.78 9.13
N ALA A 36 -15.45 0.98 8.24
CA ALA A 36 -16.46 -0.04 7.92
C ALA A 36 -15.79 -1.34 7.42
N ALA A 37 -14.88 -1.25 6.46
CA ALA A 37 -14.18 -2.42 5.92
C ALA A 37 -13.30 -3.12 6.98
N LEU A 38 -12.60 -2.36 7.82
CA LEU A 38 -11.78 -2.90 8.91
C LEU A 38 -12.62 -3.46 10.06
N SER A 39 -13.85 -2.99 10.28
CA SER A 39 -14.73 -3.51 11.34
C SER A 39 -15.23 -4.92 11.04
N ASN A 40 -15.31 -5.28 9.76
CA ASN A 40 -15.79 -6.58 9.30
C ASN A 40 -14.73 -7.69 9.32
N THR A 41 -13.47 -7.37 9.63
CA THR A 41 -12.42 -8.39 9.70
C THR A 41 -12.47 -9.18 11.01
N THR A 42 -12.27 -10.50 10.93
CA THR A 42 -12.15 -11.36 12.11
C THR A 42 -10.72 -11.43 12.65
N LEU A 43 -9.74 -10.87 11.93
CA LEU A 43 -8.33 -10.94 12.27
C LEU A 43 -7.93 -9.75 13.15
N LYS A 44 -7.29 -10.02 14.30
CA LYS A 44 -6.72 -8.95 15.15
C LYS A 44 -5.45 -8.36 14.53
N PHE A 45 -5.31 -7.04 14.59
CA PHE A 45 -4.15 -6.32 14.06
C PHE A 45 -3.74 -5.15 14.98
N ASP A 46 -2.54 -4.60 14.77
CA ASP A 46 -2.14 -3.32 15.36
C ASP A 46 -2.53 -2.18 14.40
N LEU A 47 -3.15 -1.11 14.89
CA LEU A 47 -3.55 0.04 14.07
C LEU A 47 -2.66 1.25 14.39
N TYR A 48 -1.92 1.73 13.40
CA TYR A 48 -1.06 2.90 13.49
C TYR A 48 -1.63 4.01 12.62
N VAL A 49 -2.27 4.99 13.27
CA VAL A 49 -2.91 6.13 12.63
C VAL A 49 -1.96 7.30 12.62
N THR A 50 -1.75 7.88 11.44
CA THR A 50 -1.12 9.20 11.33
C THR A 50 -2.16 10.21 10.88
N HIS A 51 -2.13 11.44 11.40
CA HIS A 51 -3.12 12.45 11.05
C HIS A 51 -2.51 13.85 10.99
N SER A 52 -2.96 14.67 10.03
CA SER A 52 -2.41 16.01 9.81
C SER A 52 -3.10 17.13 10.58
N SER A 53 -4.35 16.89 10.95
CA SER A 53 -5.21 17.83 11.67
C SER A 53 -5.78 17.14 12.91
N PRO A 54 -6.19 17.86 13.96
CA PRO A 54 -6.96 17.25 15.04
C PRO A 54 -8.16 16.48 14.48
N LEU A 55 -8.36 15.25 14.96
CA LEU A 55 -9.50 14.42 14.58
C LEU A 55 -10.67 14.74 15.52
N ALA A 56 -11.90 14.65 15.02
CA ALA A 56 -13.09 14.69 15.84
C ALA A 56 -13.14 13.46 16.76
N GLN A 57 -13.72 13.62 17.95
CA GLN A 57 -13.80 12.52 18.94
C GLN A 57 -14.51 11.30 18.36
N LYS A 58 -15.59 11.49 17.59
CA LYS A 58 -16.31 10.39 16.91
C LYS A 58 -15.40 9.52 16.02
N THR A 59 -14.40 10.13 15.38
CA THR A 59 -13.48 9.45 14.48
C THR A 59 -12.47 8.64 15.28
N ILE A 60 -11.98 9.19 16.38
CA ILE A 60 -11.11 8.49 17.34
C ILE A 60 -11.86 7.29 17.91
N ASP A 61 -13.08 7.50 18.42
CA ASP A 61 -13.91 6.43 18.99
C ASP A 61 -14.16 5.29 17.98
N ALA A 62 -14.45 5.65 16.72
CA ALA A 62 -14.66 4.67 15.65
C ALA A 62 -13.40 3.85 15.33
N LEU A 63 -12.21 4.48 15.36
CA LEU A 63 -10.94 3.80 15.14
C LEU A 63 -10.54 2.91 16.34
N GLU A 64 -10.86 3.34 17.55
CA GLU A 64 -10.60 2.57 18.79
C GLU A 64 -11.59 1.41 18.97
N ALA A 65 -12.78 1.47 18.36
CA ALA A 65 -13.76 0.39 18.34
C ALA A 65 -13.40 -0.78 17.41
N LEU A 66 -12.39 -0.62 16.55
CA LEU A 66 -11.89 -1.68 15.66
C LEU A 66 -11.30 -2.86 16.46
N PRO A 67 -11.19 -4.07 15.88
CA PRO A 67 -10.55 -5.22 16.53
C PRO A 67 -9.01 -5.09 16.60
N ALA A 68 -8.51 -3.94 17.05
CA ALA A 68 -7.12 -3.54 17.02
C ALA A 68 -6.70 -2.70 18.24
N VAL A 69 -5.39 -2.62 18.48
CA VAL A 69 -4.81 -1.61 19.38
C VAL A 69 -4.44 -0.40 18.54
N ALA A 70 -5.10 0.74 18.77
CA ALA A 70 -4.89 1.98 18.03
C ALA A 70 -3.75 2.82 18.66
N HIS A 71 -2.88 3.34 17.80
CA HIS A 71 -1.82 4.27 18.14
C HIS A 71 -1.88 5.47 17.20
N PHE A 72 -1.81 6.68 17.75
CA PHE A 72 -1.96 7.91 16.98
C PHE A 72 -0.67 8.72 16.96
N LEU A 73 -0.33 9.26 15.79
CA LEU A 73 0.79 10.17 15.58
C LEU A 73 0.35 11.36 14.74
N LYS A 74 0.38 12.56 15.33
CA LYS A 74 0.14 13.80 14.60
C LYS A 74 1.37 14.13 13.73
N ILE A 75 1.17 14.32 12.44
CA ILE A 75 2.24 14.61 11.48
C ILE A 75 1.74 15.46 10.30
N GLU A 76 2.55 16.40 9.84
CA GLU A 76 2.21 17.22 8.68
C GLU A 76 1.98 16.38 7.42
N ASN A 77 0.99 16.75 6.59
CA ASN A 77 0.77 16.15 5.27
C ASN A 77 1.78 16.69 4.23
N LYS A 78 3.06 16.49 4.50
CA LYS A 78 4.17 16.74 3.56
C LYS A 78 4.32 15.50 2.67
N GLY A 79 4.58 15.66 1.37
CA GLY A 79 4.75 14.50 0.48
C GLY A 79 3.54 13.56 0.42
N MET A 80 2.35 14.10 0.68
CA MET A 80 1.09 13.35 0.75
C MET A 80 1.21 12.17 1.75
N ASP A 81 0.84 10.96 1.34
CA ASP A 81 0.86 9.76 2.17
C ASP A 81 2.26 9.12 2.32
N ILE A 82 3.26 9.53 1.53
CA ILE A 82 4.58 8.90 1.49
C ILE A 82 5.42 9.24 2.71
N TYR A 83 5.57 10.54 3.02
CA TYR A 83 6.38 10.96 4.16
C TYR A 83 5.78 10.55 5.51
N PRO A 84 4.45 10.70 5.76
CA PRO A 84 3.81 10.15 6.95
C PRO A 84 4.00 8.65 7.09
N PHE A 85 3.97 7.89 6.00
CA PHE A 85 4.23 6.45 6.01
C PHE A 85 5.66 6.11 6.45
N LEU A 86 6.67 6.76 5.87
CA LEU A 86 8.08 6.56 6.28
C LEU A 86 8.29 6.94 7.75
N LYS A 87 7.73 8.07 8.19
CA LYS A 87 7.78 8.51 9.59
C LYS A 87 7.10 7.55 10.54
N ALA A 88 5.96 6.97 10.15
CA ALA A 88 5.25 5.99 10.96
C ALA A 88 6.04 4.68 11.10
N LEU A 89 6.65 4.19 10.01
CA LEU A 89 7.52 3.00 10.05
C LEU A 89 8.67 3.18 11.06
N GLU A 90 9.31 4.36 11.08
CA GLU A 90 10.37 4.71 12.02
C GLU A 90 9.86 4.86 13.45
N HIS A 91 8.84 5.70 13.65
CA HIS A 91 8.33 6.08 14.97
C HIS A 91 7.80 4.87 15.74
N PHE A 92 7.06 3.99 15.06
CA PHE A 92 6.50 2.78 15.65
C PHE A 92 7.41 1.54 15.52
N GLN A 93 8.63 1.71 15.00
CA GLN A 93 9.64 0.65 14.86
C GLN A 93 9.13 -0.60 14.11
N LEU A 94 8.49 -0.40 12.97
CA LEU A 94 7.73 -1.45 12.28
C LEU A 94 8.54 -2.32 11.34
N PHE A 95 9.85 -2.11 11.22
CA PHE A 95 10.72 -2.82 10.28
C PHE A 95 11.00 -4.30 10.62
N ASN A 96 10.42 -4.86 11.68
CA ASN A 96 10.79 -6.19 12.21
C ASN A 96 9.73 -7.27 11.89
N GLY A 97 9.79 -7.84 10.69
CA GLY A 97 9.03 -9.03 10.29
C GLY A 97 7.50 -8.89 10.35
N ARG A 98 6.98 -7.71 9.99
CA ARG A 98 5.54 -7.41 9.98
C ARG A 98 4.98 -7.47 8.56
N ILE A 99 3.75 -7.96 8.46
CA ILE A 99 2.89 -7.70 7.29
C ILE A 99 2.17 -6.39 7.59
N VAL A 100 2.38 -5.39 6.74
CA VAL A 100 1.76 -4.08 6.87
C VAL A 100 0.76 -3.83 5.75
N CYS A 101 -0.45 -3.40 6.08
CA CYS A 101 -1.40 -2.82 5.14
C CYS A 101 -1.23 -1.30 5.19
N LYS A 102 -0.75 -0.70 4.09
CA LYS A 102 -0.64 0.74 3.95
C LYS A 102 -1.95 1.28 3.38
N LEU A 103 -2.57 2.21 4.11
CA LEU A 103 -3.81 2.88 3.73
C LEU A 103 -3.66 4.38 3.92
N HIS A 104 -4.46 5.14 3.20
CA HIS A 104 -4.63 6.56 3.47
C HIS A 104 -5.99 7.02 2.99
N THR A 105 -6.47 8.14 3.53
CA THR A 105 -7.67 8.80 2.99
C THR A 105 -7.33 9.40 1.63
N LYS A 106 -8.21 9.24 0.65
CA LYS A 106 -8.08 9.82 -0.68
C LYS A 106 -9.46 10.26 -1.17
N ARG A 107 -9.62 11.53 -1.52
CA ARG A 107 -10.81 11.98 -2.24
C ARG A 107 -10.68 11.58 -3.71
N GLY A 108 -11.73 11.02 -4.29
CA GLY A 108 -11.77 10.80 -5.72
C GLY A 108 -12.12 12.10 -6.44
N ASP A 109 -11.22 12.57 -7.29
CA ASP A 109 -11.45 13.75 -8.11
C ASP A 109 -12.32 13.36 -9.32
N GLY A 110 -13.64 13.39 -9.13
CA GLY A 110 -14.63 12.96 -10.12
C GLY A 110 -14.75 11.44 -10.26
N GLU A 111 -15.55 10.99 -11.22
CA GLU A 111 -15.87 9.56 -11.41
C GLU A 111 -14.63 8.69 -11.61
N ILE A 112 -13.65 9.18 -12.39
CA ILE A 112 -12.39 8.46 -12.62
C ILE A 112 -11.60 8.35 -11.31
N GLY A 113 -11.47 9.44 -10.55
CA GLY A 113 -10.78 9.39 -9.25
C GLY A 113 -11.41 8.40 -8.28
N ASN A 114 -12.74 8.32 -8.26
CA ASN A 114 -13.49 7.36 -7.43
C ASN A 114 -13.20 5.92 -7.84
N VAL A 115 -13.32 5.58 -9.13
CA VAL A 115 -12.99 4.23 -9.62
C VAL A 115 -11.55 3.85 -9.24
N TRP A 116 -10.60 4.79 -9.29
CA TRP A 116 -9.20 4.52 -8.94
C TRP A 116 -9.05 4.19 -7.46
N LYS A 117 -9.69 5.00 -6.60
CA LYS A 117 -9.74 4.78 -5.15
C LYS A 117 -10.38 3.45 -4.81
N ASP A 118 -11.48 3.10 -5.48
CA ASP A 118 -12.23 1.87 -5.20
C ASP A 118 -11.42 0.63 -5.56
N GLN A 119 -10.64 0.66 -6.64
CA GLN A 119 -9.72 -0.44 -6.99
C GLN A 119 -8.66 -0.67 -5.90
N LEU A 120 -8.09 0.41 -5.37
CA LEU A 120 -7.09 0.38 -4.31
C LEU A 120 -7.67 -0.20 -3.01
N LEU A 121 -8.79 0.34 -2.54
CA LEU A 121 -9.44 -0.08 -1.30
C LEU A 121 -10.01 -1.50 -1.41
N THR A 122 -10.63 -1.85 -2.55
CA THR A 122 -11.20 -3.20 -2.75
C THR A 122 -10.12 -4.28 -2.77
N ALA A 123 -8.95 -3.99 -3.37
CA ALA A 123 -7.83 -4.92 -3.34
C ALA A 123 -7.19 -5.02 -1.94
N ALA A 124 -7.05 -3.90 -1.23
CA ALA A 124 -6.43 -3.88 0.09
C ALA A 124 -7.33 -4.49 1.19
N LEU A 125 -8.61 -4.14 1.22
CA LEU A 125 -9.54 -4.40 2.31
C LEU A 125 -10.76 -5.22 1.89
N GLY A 126 -11.26 -4.99 0.67
CA GLY A 126 -12.55 -5.51 0.23
C GLY A 126 -13.66 -5.09 1.20
N ASP A 127 -14.51 -6.04 1.58
CA ASP A 127 -15.54 -5.91 2.61
C ASP A 127 -15.05 -6.34 4.01
N GLY A 128 -13.76 -6.62 4.18
CA GLY A 128 -13.15 -7.21 5.38
C GLY A 128 -12.69 -8.66 5.20
N ALA A 129 -13.36 -9.47 4.38
CA ALA A 129 -12.93 -10.84 4.09
C ALA A 129 -11.58 -10.84 3.34
N ARG A 130 -11.43 -9.93 2.38
CA ARG A 130 -10.20 -9.75 1.59
C ARG A 130 -9.00 -9.42 2.47
N PHE A 131 -9.18 -8.66 3.56
CA PHE A 131 -8.10 -8.38 4.51
C PHE A 131 -7.50 -9.67 5.06
N SER A 132 -8.36 -10.60 5.51
CA SER A 132 -7.93 -11.89 6.07
C SER A 132 -7.33 -12.81 5.01
N GLU A 133 -7.87 -12.81 3.79
CA GLU A 133 -7.32 -13.54 2.64
C GLU A 133 -5.92 -13.05 2.26
N ASN A 134 -5.72 -11.73 2.17
CA ASN A 134 -4.42 -11.13 1.84
C ASN A 134 -3.37 -11.49 2.88
N VAL A 135 -3.72 -11.44 4.17
CA VAL A 135 -2.83 -11.86 5.26
C VAL A 135 -2.49 -13.35 5.14
N THR A 136 -3.47 -14.21 4.87
CA THR A 136 -3.26 -15.66 4.71
C THR A 136 -2.34 -15.93 3.53
N PHE A 137 -2.62 -15.33 2.38
CA PHE A 137 -1.80 -15.44 1.18
C PHE A 137 -0.35 -15.01 1.44
N LEU A 138 -0.12 -13.87 2.12
CA LEU A 138 1.23 -13.41 2.44
C LEU A 138 1.93 -14.35 3.43
N ARG A 139 1.23 -14.95 4.38
CA ARG A 139 1.83 -15.95 5.29
C ARG A 139 2.25 -17.22 4.54
N ASP A 140 1.44 -17.65 3.57
CA ASP A 140 1.70 -18.83 2.75
C ASP A 140 2.76 -18.59 1.67
N ASN A 141 3.03 -17.33 1.32
CA ASN A 141 4.01 -16.93 0.31
C ASN A 141 5.10 -15.99 0.90
N PRO A 142 6.06 -16.51 1.69
CA PRO A 142 7.14 -15.73 2.30
C PRO A 142 7.97 -14.88 1.32
N SER A 143 8.11 -15.30 0.07
CA SER A 143 8.87 -14.57 -0.96
C SER A 143 8.14 -13.35 -1.52
N VAL A 144 6.82 -13.26 -1.33
CA VAL A 144 6.05 -12.09 -1.77
C VAL A 144 6.26 -10.96 -0.77
N HIS A 145 6.75 -9.83 -1.27
CA HIS A 145 7.09 -8.65 -0.47
C HIS A 145 6.11 -7.50 -0.64
N LEU A 146 5.40 -7.43 -1.76
CA LEU A 146 4.30 -6.49 -2.00
C LEU A 146 3.09 -7.20 -2.60
N LEU A 147 1.90 -6.74 -2.23
CA LEU A 147 0.62 -7.19 -2.77
C LEU A 147 -0.34 -6.02 -2.92
N GLY A 148 -0.93 -5.83 -4.10
CA GLY A 148 -1.86 -4.71 -4.36
C GLY A 148 -2.74 -4.95 -5.58
N ALA A 149 -3.51 -3.95 -6.00
CA ALA A 149 -4.42 -4.08 -7.14
C ALA A 149 -3.66 -4.23 -8.48
N ASP A 150 -4.03 -5.20 -9.30
CA ASP A 150 -3.44 -5.42 -10.64
C ASP A 150 -3.70 -4.23 -11.58
N SER A 151 -4.87 -3.60 -11.45
CA SER A 151 -5.30 -2.46 -12.25
C SER A 151 -4.40 -1.23 -12.10
N VAL A 152 -3.71 -1.09 -10.96
CA VAL A 152 -2.83 0.05 -10.67
C VAL A 152 -1.36 -0.35 -10.57
N TYR A 153 -1.01 -1.57 -10.97
CA TYR A 153 0.36 -2.05 -11.04
C TYR A 153 1.01 -1.64 -12.37
N LEU A 154 1.72 -0.50 -12.35
CA LEU A 154 2.19 0.19 -13.55
C LEU A 154 3.70 0.03 -13.75
N SER A 155 4.13 0.06 -15.01
CA SER A 155 5.55 0.05 -15.39
C SER A 155 6.20 1.36 -14.94
N ALA A 156 7.26 1.24 -14.13
CA ALA A 156 8.01 2.39 -13.66
C ALA A 156 8.69 3.12 -14.81
N HIS A 157 9.25 2.39 -15.79
CA HIS A 157 9.85 2.99 -16.97
C HIS A 157 8.83 3.78 -17.80
N GLN A 158 7.67 3.18 -18.07
CA GLN A 158 6.63 3.83 -18.87
C GLN A 158 5.99 5.02 -18.15
N ALA A 159 5.83 4.92 -16.84
CA ALA A 159 5.23 5.96 -16.01
C ALA A 159 6.28 6.87 -15.35
N MET A 160 7.56 6.82 -15.72
CA MET A 160 8.63 7.55 -15.02
C MET A 160 8.36 9.07 -15.01
N LYS A 161 7.92 9.59 -16.16
CA LYS A 161 7.63 11.00 -16.40
C LYS A 161 8.79 11.88 -15.87
N GLN A 162 8.52 12.89 -15.04
CA GLN A 162 9.54 13.82 -14.54
C GLN A 162 10.34 13.29 -13.34
N ASN A 163 10.14 12.04 -12.90
CA ASN A 163 10.73 11.52 -11.66
C ASN A 163 12.07 10.79 -11.87
N ALA A 164 12.60 10.75 -13.10
CA ALA A 164 13.80 9.97 -13.43
C ALA A 164 15.02 10.39 -12.60
N SER A 165 15.27 11.70 -12.45
CA SER A 165 16.40 12.22 -11.68
C SER A 165 16.31 11.89 -10.20
N ASP A 166 15.11 11.92 -9.62
CA ASP A 166 14.90 11.61 -8.22
C ASP A 166 14.98 10.10 -7.96
N VAL A 167 14.48 9.27 -8.88
CA VAL A 167 14.66 7.81 -8.81
C VAL A 167 16.15 7.45 -8.90
N GLU A 168 16.90 8.08 -9.82
CA GLU A 168 18.35 7.91 -9.95
C GLU A 168 19.09 8.34 -8.68
N LEU A 169 18.72 9.50 -8.12
CA LEU A 169 19.28 9.99 -6.86
C LEU A 169 19.02 8.99 -5.73
N ILE A 170 17.78 8.49 -5.62
CA ILE A 170 17.40 7.53 -4.59
C ILE A 170 18.20 6.23 -4.74
N ASN A 171 18.29 5.73 -5.97
CA ASN A 171 19.01 4.50 -6.26
C ASN A 171 20.51 4.65 -5.97
N SER A 172 21.17 5.64 -6.54
CA SER A 172 22.62 5.82 -6.43
C SER A 172 23.08 6.10 -4.99
N THR A 173 22.24 6.77 -4.20
CA THR A 173 22.55 7.07 -2.79
C THR A 173 22.31 5.89 -1.86
N TRP A 174 21.12 5.27 -1.93
CA TRP A 174 20.67 4.32 -0.90
C TRP A 174 20.58 2.86 -1.38
N LEU A 175 20.09 2.59 -2.59
CA LEU A 175 19.68 1.24 -2.99
C LEU A 175 20.73 0.47 -3.80
N LYS A 176 21.44 1.17 -4.68
CA LYS A 176 22.52 0.67 -5.55
C LYS A 176 22.12 -0.63 -6.26
N THR A 177 20.96 -0.61 -6.89
CA THR A 177 20.39 -1.78 -7.60
C THR A 177 20.15 -1.49 -9.08
N ASP A 178 19.90 -2.54 -9.85
CA ASP A 178 19.52 -2.45 -11.26
C ASP A 178 18.15 -1.76 -11.44
N ILE A 179 18.20 -0.64 -12.16
CA ILE A 179 17.05 0.16 -12.63
C ILE A 179 16.95 0.18 -14.16
N GLU A 180 17.88 -0.46 -14.87
CA GLU A 180 17.83 -0.63 -16.33
C GLU A 180 16.81 -1.71 -16.73
N THR A 181 16.57 -2.69 -15.85
CA THR A 181 15.46 -3.62 -16.00
C THR A 181 14.18 -3.01 -15.43
N ASP A 182 13.13 -2.87 -16.26
CA ASP A 182 11.83 -2.35 -15.84
C ASP A 182 11.28 -3.09 -14.60
N TRP A 183 10.50 -2.38 -13.80
CA TRP A 183 9.83 -2.89 -12.62
C TRP A 183 8.45 -2.29 -12.49
N GLY A 184 7.59 -2.92 -11.70
CA GLY A 184 6.26 -2.39 -11.44
C GLY A 184 6.14 -1.73 -10.09
N PHE A 185 5.20 -0.79 -9.97
CA PHE A 185 4.83 -0.14 -8.71
C PHE A 185 3.31 0.04 -8.63
N PHE A 186 2.78 0.19 -7.41
CA PHE A 186 1.35 0.43 -7.18
C PHE A 186 1.06 1.94 -7.14
N ALA A 187 0.51 2.46 -8.23
CA ALA A 187 0.14 3.87 -8.32
C ALA A 187 -1.08 4.19 -7.42
N GLY A 188 -0.91 5.14 -6.50
CA GLY A 188 -1.87 5.49 -5.45
C GLY A 188 -1.66 4.78 -4.12
N THR A 189 -0.56 4.02 -3.96
CA THR A 189 0.06 3.67 -2.66
C THR A 189 -0.82 3.05 -1.57
N MET A 190 -1.87 2.31 -1.92
CA MET A 190 -2.56 1.41 -0.98
C MET A 190 -2.26 -0.03 -1.36
N PHE A 191 -1.52 -0.71 -0.49
CA PHE A 191 -1.02 -2.06 -0.75
C PHE A 191 -0.63 -2.73 0.57
N TRP A 192 -0.39 -4.02 0.49
CA TRP A 192 0.23 -4.81 1.53
C TRP A 192 1.72 -4.98 1.27
N ALA A 193 2.52 -5.02 2.33
CA ALA A 193 3.96 -5.17 2.24
C ALA A 193 4.53 -5.98 3.41
N ARG A 194 5.69 -6.61 3.19
CA ARG A 194 6.59 -6.93 4.31
C ARG A 194 7.38 -5.69 4.66
N SER A 195 7.21 -5.17 5.88
CA SER A 195 7.79 -3.88 6.26
C SER A 195 9.31 -3.82 6.22
N GLU A 196 9.99 -4.97 6.29
CA GLU A 196 11.45 -5.05 6.26
C GLU A 196 12.06 -4.47 4.98
N ILE A 197 11.34 -4.53 3.85
CA ILE A 197 11.85 -4.08 2.56
C ILE A 197 12.07 -2.56 2.51
N PHE A 198 11.47 -1.81 3.43
CA PHE A 198 11.63 -0.36 3.51
C PHE A 198 12.87 0.06 4.30
N LYS A 199 13.56 -0.84 5.00
CA LYS A 199 14.79 -0.53 5.77
C LYS A 199 15.89 0.18 4.95
N PRO A 200 16.11 -0.15 3.67
CA PRO A 200 17.17 0.50 2.88
C PRO A 200 16.85 1.93 2.46
N LEU A 201 15.61 2.41 2.63
CA LEU A 201 15.24 3.77 2.27
C LEU A 201 15.90 4.79 3.22
N PRO A 202 16.09 6.05 2.77
CA PRO A 202 16.50 7.13 3.65
C PRO A 202 15.60 7.24 4.87
N LYS A 203 16.20 7.67 5.99
CA LYS A 203 15.39 8.11 7.12
C LYS A 203 14.58 9.33 6.69
N ALA A 204 13.34 9.42 7.14
CA ALA A 204 12.46 10.51 6.78
C ALA A 204 13.02 11.88 7.19
N SER A 205 13.85 11.97 8.25
CA SER A 205 14.56 13.22 8.59
C SER A 205 15.60 13.65 7.56
N GLU A 206 16.22 12.72 6.84
CA GLU A 206 17.27 13.00 5.84
C GLU A 206 16.69 13.58 4.53
N ILE A 207 15.39 13.38 4.30
CA ILE A 207 14.70 13.78 3.07
C ILE A 207 13.52 14.72 3.33
N ALA A 208 13.36 15.25 4.55
CA ALA A 208 12.21 16.08 4.92
C ALA A 208 12.07 17.33 4.04
N GLU A 209 13.18 17.98 3.70
CA GLU A 209 13.23 19.18 2.84
C GLU A 209 12.74 18.91 1.40
N LYS A 210 12.85 17.66 0.91
CA LYS A 210 12.40 17.27 -0.43
C LYS A 210 10.88 17.28 -0.57
N PHE A 211 10.15 17.38 0.54
CA PHE A 211 8.69 17.39 0.58
C PHE A 211 8.08 18.78 0.89
N GLU A 212 8.90 19.83 0.92
CA GLU A 212 8.41 21.18 1.22
C GLU A 212 7.61 21.81 0.07
N ARG A 213 6.65 22.68 0.43
CA ARG A 213 5.72 23.30 -0.53
C ARG A 213 6.48 24.18 -1.51
N GLY A 214 6.37 23.85 -2.80
CA GLY A 214 7.02 24.59 -3.90
C GLY A 214 7.95 23.75 -4.76
N ALA A 215 8.31 22.53 -4.32
CA ALA A 215 9.19 21.63 -5.06
C ALA A 215 8.60 21.17 -6.41
N THR A 216 7.28 20.97 -6.49
CA THR A 216 6.43 20.90 -7.68
C THR A 216 4.98 20.71 -7.16
N ARG A 217 3.96 21.13 -7.91
CA ARG A 217 2.58 20.67 -7.66
C ARG A 217 2.22 19.76 -8.83
N GLY A 218 2.18 18.45 -8.61
CA GLY A 218 1.82 17.46 -9.63
C GLY A 218 2.91 16.42 -9.91
N ASP A 219 2.96 15.93 -11.15
CA ASP A 219 3.98 14.96 -11.54
C ASP A 219 5.40 15.55 -11.43
N GLY A 220 6.34 14.77 -10.90
CA GLY A 220 7.72 15.21 -10.64
C GLY A 220 8.01 15.50 -9.15
N GLU A 221 7.02 15.42 -8.27
CA GLU A 221 7.26 15.50 -6.81
C GLU A 221 8.09 14.31 -6.30
N PHE A 222 9.00 14.55 -5.35
CA PHE A 222 9.84 13.50 -4.75
C PHE A 222 9.04 12.33 -4.15
N ALA A 223 7.81 12.57 -3.69
CA ALA A 223 6.89 11.54 -3.24
C ALA A 223 6.55 10.52 -4.35
N HIS A 224 6.37 10.98 -5.58
CA HIS A 224 6.10 10.12 -6.74
C HIS A 224 7.33 9.30 -7.15
N ALA A 225 8.55 9.83 -6.96
CA ALA A 225 9.77 9.06 -7.13
C ALA A 225 9.85 7.90 -6.13
N LEU A 226 9.58 8.18 -4.84
CA LEU A 226 9.52 7.15 -3.80
C LEU A 226 8.42 6.11 -4.03
N GLU A 227 7.24 6.53 -4.50
CA GLU A 227 6.16 5.63 -4.90
C GLU A 227 6.63 4.61 -5.96
N ARG A 228 7.37 5.06 -6.97
CA ARG A 228 7.97 4.17 -7.98
C ARG A 228 9.03 3.26 -7.37
N VAL A 229 9.88 3.82 -6.49
CA VAL A 229 10.93 3.07 -5.81
C VAL A 229 10.37 1.98 -4.90
N PHE A 230 9.20 2.14 -4.29
CA PHE A 230 8.59 1.09 -3.46
C PHE A 230 8.45 -0.22 -4.22
N GLY A 231 8.05 -0.14 -5.51
CA GLY A 231 7.96 -1.30 -6.40
C GLY A 231 9.29 -2.01 -6.70
N LEU A 232 10.41 -1.33 -6.51
CA LEU A 232 11.76 -1.86 -6.73
C LEU A 232 12.29 -2.62 -5.49
N LEU A 233 11.81 -2.30 -4.29
CA LEU A 233 12.30 -2.86 -3.04
C LEU A 233 12.18 -4.39 -2.93
N PRO A 234 11.12 -5.05 -3.44
CA PRO A 234 11.06 -6.51 -3.50
C PRO A 234 12.29 -7.15 -4.17
N ARG A 235 12.74 -6.58 -5.30
CA ARG A 235 13.90 -7.05 -6.05
C ARG A 235 15.18 -6.96 -5.22
N LEU A 236 15.40 -5.84 -4.55
CA LEU A 236 16.54 -5.64 -3.65
C LEU A 236 16.56 -6.68 -2.51
N ALA A 237 15.38 -7.02 -2.00
CA ALA A 237 15.21 -8.03 -0.96
C ALA A 237 15.15 -9.48 -1.50
N ARG A 238 15.41 -9.71 -2.81
CA ARG A 238 15.33 -11.03 -3.48
C ARG A 238 13.96 -11.70 -3.34
N GLY A 239 12.89 -10.91 -3.27
CA GLY A 239 11.51 -11.36 -3.28
C GLY A 239 10.75 -10.85 -4.51
N THR A 240 9.44 -11.08 -4.51
CA THR A 240 8.56 -10.81 -5.64
C THR A 240 7.39 -9.89 -5.27
N VAL A 241 6.70 -9.40 -6.29
CA VAL A 241 5.42 -8.71 -6.16
C VAL A 241 4.29 -9.68 -6.50
N ALA A 242 3.15 -9.55 -5.84
CA ALA A 242 1.90 -10.17 -6.26
C ALA A 242 0.84 -9.10 -6.56
N THR A 243 -0.10 -9.40 -7.44
CA THR A 243 -1.23 -8.50 -7.72
C THR A 243 -2.56 -9.22 -7.56
N LEU A 244 -3.63 -8.45 -7.30
CA LEU A 244 -5.00 -8.92 -7.22
C LEU A 244 -5.78 -8.40 -8.43
N VAL A 245 -6.24 -9.32 -9.27
CA VAL A 245 -7.24 -9.02 -10.30
C VAL A 245 -8.61 -9.11 -9.67
N LEU A 246 -9.32 -7.99 -9.60
CA LEU A 246 -10.67 -7.92 -9.06
C LEU A 246 -11.67 -8.36 -10.13
N SER A 247 -12.62 -9.23 -9.76
CA SER A 247 -13.72 -9.65 -10.61
C SER A 247 -15.00 -9.89 -9.78
N PRO A 248 -16.19 -9.94 -10.41
CA PRO A 248 -17.43 -10.28 -9.71
C PRO A 248 -17.40 -11.66 -9.03
N ARG A 249 -16.57 -12.59 -9.49
CA ARG A 249 -16.45 -13.95 -8.94
C ARG A 249 -15.41 -14.07 -7.82
N GLY A 250 -14.86 -12.95 -7.35
CA GLY A 250 -13.77 -12.89 -6.38
C GLY A 250 -12.49 -12.28 -6.99
N ALA A 251 -11.38 -12.37 -6.25
CA ALA A 251 -10.09 -11.90 -6.76
C ALA A 251 -9.14 -13.05 -7.05
N ILE A 252 -8.32 -12.87 -8.08
CA ILE A 252 -7.30 -13.82 -8.50
C ILE A 252 -5.94 -13.21 -8.20
N GLN A 253 -5.10 -13.93 -7.44
CA GLN A 253 -3.71 -13.54 -7.20
C GLN A 253 -2.85 -13.89 -8.42
N LYS A 254 -2.02 -12.96 -8.88
CA LYS A 254 -0.92 -13.22 -9.82
C LYS A 254 0.41 -13.06 -9.10
N LEU A 255 1.28 -14.06 -9.23
CA LEU A 255 2.64 -14.00 -8.72
C LEU A 255 3.60 -13.46 -9.78
N ASP A 256 4.41 -12.48 -9.39
CA ASP A 256 5.42 -11.81 -10.22
C ASP A 256 4.91 -11.39 -11.62
N PRO A 257 3.76 -10.68 -11.71
CA PRO A 257 3.21 -10.28 -13.00
C PRO A 257 4.08 -9.21 -13.65
N LYS A 258 4.04 -9.14 -14.99
CA LYS A 258 4.61 -8.00 -15.71
C LYS A 258 3.77 -6.73 -15.43
N PRO A 259 4.42 -5.58 -15.19
CA PRO A 259 3.68 -4.36 -14.94
C PRO A 259 2.98 -3.83 -16.19
N SER A 260 1.86 -3.15 -15.99
CA SER A 260 1.08 -2.56 -17.08
C SER A 260 1.85 -1.40 -17.71
N ARG A 261 2.03 -1.45 -19.03
CA ARG A 261 2.54 -0.33 -19.84
C ARG A 261 1.42 0.57 -20.38
N ARG A 262 0.16 0.29 -20.04
CA ARG A 262 -0.97 1.10 -20.48
C ARG A 262 -0.99 2.44 -19.74
N ALA A 263 -1.42 3.49 -20.42
CA ALA A 263 -1.67 4.77 -19.76
C ALA A 263 -2.79 4.63 -18.72
N ILE A 264 -2.66 5.33 -17.60
CA ILE A 264 -3.68 5.46 -16.53
C ILE A 264 -5.05 5.78 -17.12
N SER A 265 -5.12 6.75 -18.03
CA SER A 265 -6.37 7.15 -18.68
C SER A 265 -7.02 6.03 -19.50
N GLN A 266 -6.23 5.12 -20.07
CA GLN A 266 -6.75 3.97 -20.79
C GLN A 266 -7.30 2.92 -19.82
N ILE A 267 -6.52 2.58 -18.78
CA ILE A 267 -6.93 1.62 -17.74
C ILE A 267 -8.28 2.04 -17.15
N MET A 268 -8.44 3.32 -16.87
CA MET A 268 -9.65 3.84 -16.25
C MET A 268 -10.88 3.81 -17.15
N ARG A 269 -10.70 4.06 -18.45
CA ARG A 269 -11.78 3.89 -19.42
C ARG A 269 -12.21 2.43 -19.53
N ASP A 270 -11.24 1.51 -19.54
CA ASP A 270 -11.50 0.07 -19.64
C ASP A 270 -12.28 -0.44 -18.41
N ILE A 271 -11.86 -0.05 -17.19
CA ILE A 271 -12.54 -0.46 -15.95
C ILE A 271 -13.98 0.07 -15.92
N LYS A 272 -14.19 1.35 -16.25
CA LYS A 272 -15.53 1.94 -16.29
C LYS A 272 -16.43 1.22 -17.30
N SER A 273 -15.91 0.95 -18.50
CA SER A 273 -16.69 0.23 -19.53
C SER A 273 -17.11 -1.17 -19.07
N THR A 274 -16.26 -1.84 -18.29
CA THR A 274 -16.53 -3.17 -17.74
C THR A 274 -17.60 -3.12 -16.65
N GLN A 275 -17.52 -2.15 -15.72
CA GLN A 275 -18.54 -1.97 -14.67
C GLN A 275 -19.93 -1.67 -15.24
N VAL A 276 -20.03 -0.75 -16.20
CA VAL A 276 -21.30 -0.43 -16.87
C VAL A 276 -21.89 -1.63 -17.60
N SER A 277 -21.04 -2.49 -18.17
CA SER A 277 -21.51 -3.69 -18.87
C SER A 277 -22.06 -4.73 -17.89
N LEU A 278 -21.47 -4.86 -16.69
CA LEU A 278 -21.93 -5.77 -15.65
C LEU A 278 -23.25 -5.31 -15.03
N GLU A 279 -23.39 -4.02 -14.72
CA GLU A 279 -24.63 -3.45 -14.18
C GLU A 279 -25.82 -3.63 -15.14
N ARG A 280 -25.60 -3.58 -16.46
CA ARG A 280 -26.66 -3.81 -17.45
C ARG A 280 -27.11 -5.26 -17.51
N VAL A 281 -26.20 -6.21 -17.30
CA VAL A 281 -26.55 -7.64 -17.27
C VAL A 281 -27.38 -7.97 -16.03
N ASP A 282 -27.10 -7.33 -14.89
CA ASP A 282 -27.85 -7.55 -13.64
C ASP A 282 -29.25 -6.89 -13.62
N ILE A 283 -29.53 -5.92 -14.50
CA ILE A 283 -30.86 -5.29 -14.64
C ILE A 283 -31.79 -6.08 -15.58
N ASP A 284 -31.21 -6.85 -16.51
CA ASP A 284 -31.94 -7.67 -17.50
C ASP A 284 -32.17 -9.14 -17.03
N THR A 285 -31.89 -9.45 -15.75
CA THR A 285 -32.13 -10.75 -15.09
C THR A 285 -33.05 -10.63 -13.90
#